data_AF-A0A1G2ZB58-F1
#
_entry.id   AF-A0A1G2ZB58-F1
#
_cell.length_a   1.000
_cell.length_b   1.000
_cell.length_c   1.000
_cell.angle_alpha   90.00
_cell.angle_beta   90.00
_cell.angle_gamma   90.00
#
_symmetry.space_group_name_H-M   'P 1'
#
loop_
_entity.id
_entity.type
_entity.pdbx_description
1 polymer ?
#
loop_
_entity_poly.entity_id
_entity_poly.type
_entity_poly.pdbx_seq_one_letter_code
_entity_poly.pdbx_strand_id
1 'polypeptide(L)'
;MRATRQAIILLVFSITATSCVSHLSRATATDPGAMLKQARAEQAAAREAYADAIRETMPKEPAETWLDPADASIYEQLERTVDLSALRPEMPLGETIEAIRKSVQPPLNIVVLWRELYDNADIEPSTAINMDGLPNVKLGSALQSLLHALSNPQMQIQLDYVVQRGVITIATDVSLPAKTMISYAHEVPAVLRATGSADHLAMVIQQTIEPDSWLAMSERGQGVIVPGGSATLVVWQSPDVHRKIHDLLLAMAAQSPVVMPIGAPQETLKEQMQFLLSHRDTLEKEIIRLEEQEARSEAGSQTQQNVVGQLRMMLDNLDAVKQAMATKGGDPLIETLLAGVSNNVRECLAILRQTPCHSQAGSSNDTPMASSLAPTLWDLPLAQESAFSMQLRAKQAEQRDVSRRIAAIQDALIGRTTFDPEVRRIQAAAKRLQEADSRVQQLEMQLAGTRSNIVTVNSEPD
;
A
#
# COMPACT_ATOMS: atom_id res chain seq x y z
N MET A 1 -52.54 29.57 -39.37
CA MET A 1 -53.30 29.88 -38.13
C MET A 1 -52.71 29.29 -36.83
N ARG A 2 -51.87 28.24 -36.84
CA ARG A 2 -51.21 27.74 -35.61
C ARG A 2 -50.00 28.57 -35.15
N ALA A 3 -49.21 29.12 -36.08
CA ALA A 3 -48.05 29.96 -35.75
C ALA A 3 -48.42 31.29 -35.05
N THR A 4 -49.59 31.85 -35.37
CA THR A 4 -50.05 33.13 -34.80
C THR A 4 -50.57 33.00 -33.37
N ARG A 5 -50.98 31.80 -32.93
CA ARG A 5 -51.39 31.55 -31.53
C ARG A 5 -50.21 31.35 -30.57
N GLN A 6 -49.08 30.83 -31.03
CA GLN A 6 -47.87 30.69 -30.19
C GLN A 6 -47.18 32.03 -29.93
N ALA A 7 -47.20 32.96 -30.88
CA ALA A 7 -46.63 34.30 -30.70
C ALA A 7 -47.38 35.14 -29.65
N ILE A 8 -48.71 34.99 -29.55
CA ILE A 8 -49.54 35.76 -28.60
C ILE A 8 -49.38 35.22 -27.17
N ILE A 9 -49.20 33.91 -26.99
CA ILE A 9 -48.97 33.32 -25.65
C ILE A 9 -47.60 33.72 -25.08
N LEU A 10 -46.57 33.82 -25.92
CA LEU A 10 -45.24 34.29 -25.49
C LEU A 10 -45.23 35.79 -25.16
N LEU A 11 -46.05 36.60 -25.83
CA LEU A 11 -46.14 38.04 -25.56
C LEU A 11 -46.92 38.36 -24.29
N VAL A 12 -47.95 37.57 -23.95
CA VAL A 12 -48.71 37.73 -22.70
C VAL A 12 -47.86 37.29 -21.49
N PHE A 13 -47.05 36.22 -21.61
CA PHE A 13 -46.11 35.83 -20.54
C PHE A 13 -45.01 36.87 -20.32
N SER A 14 -44.56 37.54 -21.37
CA SER A 14 -43.50 38.55 -21.26
C SER A 14 -43.98 39.85 -20.58
N ILE A 15 -45.26 40.21 -20.70
CA ILE A 15 -45.80 41.46 -20.14
C ILE A 15 -46.23 41.29 -18.67
N THR A 16 -46.67 40.11 -18.24
CA THR A 16 -46.91 39.84 -16.80
C THR A 16 -45.63 39.64 -16.00
N ALA A 17 -44.51 39.27 -16.65
CA ALA A 17 -43.22 39.15 -15.97
C ALA A 17 -42.52 40.50 -15.75
N THR A 18 -42.79 41.53 -16.57
CA THR A 18 -42.13 42.85 -16.44
C THR A 18 -42.83 43.80 -15.48
N SER A 19 -44.12 43.59 -15.15
CA SER A 19 -44.86 44.47 -14.24
C SER A 19 -44.77 44.06 -12.75
N CYS A 20 -44.26 42.86 -12.45
CA CYS A 20 -44.04 42.41 -11.06
C CYS A 20 -42.62 42.68 -10.52
N VAL A 21 -41.65 43.01 -11.37
CA VAL A 21 -40.24 43.22 -10.96
C VAL A 21 -39.98 44.65 -10.46
N SER A 22 -40.84 45.62 -10.80
CA SER A 22 -40.63 47.03 -10.46
C SER A 22 -41.09 47.44 -9.05
N HIS A 23 -41.72 46.54 -8.29
CA HIS A 23 -42.23 46.84 -6.93
C HIS A 23 -41.51 46.10 -5.79
N LEU A 24 -40.51 45.24 -6.07
CA LEU A 24 -39.68 44.60 -5.03
C LEU A 24 -38.37 45.31 -4.72
N SER A 25 -38.10 46.46 -5.36
CA SER A 25 -36.89 47.29 -5.08
C SER A 25 -37.14 48.35 -4.00
N ARG A 26 -37.97 48.03 -3.00
CA ARG A 26 -37.93 48.73 -1.71
C ARG A 26 -37.01 47.91 -0.82
N ALA A 27 -35.74 48.29 -0.84
CA ALA A 27 -34.69 47.79 0.04
C ALA A 27 -35.15 47.93 1.50
N THR A 28 -35.74 46.87 2.05
CA THR A 28 -35.60 46.61 3.48
C THR A 28 -34.10 46.56 3.71
N ALA A 29 -33.57 47.45 4.54
CA ALA A 29 -32.22 47.33 5.06
C ALA A 29 -32.12 45.92 5.66
N THR A 30 -31.57 44.99 4.89
CA THR A 30 -31.53 43.58 5.27
C THR A 30 -30.63 43.53 6.49
N ASP A 31 -31.24 43.28 7.65
CA ASP A 31 -30.52 43.17 8.90
C ASP A 31 -29.33 42.22 8.69
N PRO A 32 -28.07 42.69 8.84
CA PRO A 32 -26.89 41.86 8.62
C PRO A 32 -26.88 40.64 9.53
N GLY A 33 -27.57 40.70 10.70
CA GLY A 33 -27.81 39.54 11.56
C GLY A 33 -28.67 38.47 10.88
N ALA A 34 -29.75 38.85 10.20
CA ALA A 34 -30.59 37.94 9.44
C ALA A 34 -29.84 37.31 8.25
N MET A 35 -29.01 38.08 7.55
CA MET A 35 -28.16 37.57 6.46
C MET A 35 -27.13 36.55 6.96
N LEU A 36 -26.48 36.81 8.10
CA LEU A 36 -25.53 35.87 8.69
C LEU A 36 -26.21 34.57 9.13
N LYS A 37 -27.41 34.66 9.73
CA LYS A 37 -28.19 33.47 10.12
C LYS A 37 -28.54 32.61 8.89
N GLN A 38 -28.94 33.25 7.79
CA GLN A 38 -29.22 32.54 6.53
C GLN A 38 -27.94 31.93 5.95
N ALA A 39 -26.83 32.67 5.89
CA ALA A 39 -25.56 32.15 5.37
C ALA A 39 -25.03 30.95 6.16
N ARG A 40 -25.18 30.95 7.49
CA ARG A 40 -24.83 29.79 8.34
C ARG A 40 -25.75 28.58 8.09
N ALA A 41 -27.03 28.80 7.81
CA ALA A 41 -27.93 27.72 7.41
C ALA A 41 -27.55 27.14 6.04
N GLU A 42 -27.20 27.99 5.07
CA GLU A 42 -26.67 27.57 3.76
C GLU A 42 -25.35 26.80 3.91
N GLN A 43 -24.44 27.26 4.78
CA GLN A 43 -23.18 26.57 5.12
C GLN A 43 -23.43 25.18 5.72
N ALA A 44 -24.35 25.07 6.68
CA ALA A 44 -24.71 23.79 7.29
C ALA A 44 -25.28 22.80 6.25
N ALA A 45 -26.19 23.27 5.39
CA ALA A 45 -26.77 22.46 4.31
C ALA A 45 -25.71 22.04 3.26
N ALA A 46 -24.78 22.94 2.90
CA ALA A 46 -23.68 22.61 2.00
C ALA A 46 -22.72 21.57 2.61
N ARG A 47 -22.48 21.65 3.91
CA ARG A 47 -21.64 20.70 4.65
C ARG A 47 -22.28 19.31 4.71
N GLU A 48 -23.59 19.24 4.96
CA GLU A 48 -24.35 17.98 4.94
C GLU A 48 -24.37 17.36 3.54
N ALA A 49 -24.67 18.15 2.50
CA ALA A 49 -24.65 17.66 1.11
C ALA A 49 -23.26 17.16 0.67
N TYR A 50 -22.19 17.81 1.14
CA TYR A 50 -20.83 17.35 0.91
C TYR A 50 -20.52 16.04 1.67
N ALA A 51 -20.95 15.93 2.93
CA ALA A 51 -20.79 14.70 3.70
C ALA A 51 -21.57 13.52 3.09
N ASP A 52 -22.78 13.76 2.58
CA ASP A 52 -23.58 12.75 1.89
C ASP A 52 -22.94 12.35 0.55
N ALA A 53 -22.43 13.31 -0.23
CA ALA A 53 -21.69 13.01 -1.46
C ALA A 53 -20.45 12.15 -1.18
N ILE A 54 -19.72 12.42 -0.10
CA ILE A 54 -18.62 11.54 0.32
C ILE A 54 -19.16 10.16 0.68
N ARG A 55 -20.20 10.08 1.53
CA ARG A 55 -20.77 8.80 2.00
C ARG A 55 -21.26 7.92 0.85
N GLU A 56 -21.89 8.50 -0.17
CA GLU A 56 -22.33 7.78 -1.38
C GLU A 56 -21.17 7.20 -2.19
N THR A 57 -20.00 7.84 -2.14
CA THR A 57 -18.79 7.42 -2.88
C THR A 57 -17.81 6.61 -2.04
N MET A 58 -18.08 6.45 -0.74
CA MET A 58 -17.28 5.54 0.06
C MET A 58 -17.52 4.13 -0.46
N PRO A 59 -16.45 3.35 -0.69
CA PRO A 59 -16.60 1.96 -1.09
C PRO A 59 -17.54 1.31 -0.08
N LYS A 60 -18.61 0.68 -0.58
CA LYS A 60 -19.47 -0.14 0.29
C LYS A 60 -18.54 -1.10 1.01
N GLU A 61 -18.66 -1.14 2.34
CA GLU A 61 -17.82 -1.99 3.19
C GLU A 61 -17.60 -3.31 2.47
N PRO A 62 -16.34 -3.71 2.28
CA PRO A 62 -16.08 -4.81 1.42
C PRO A 62 -16.72 -6.02 2.09
N ALA A 63 -17.78 -6.53 1.44
CA ALA A 63 -18.70 -7.52 2.01
C ALA A 63 -17.92 -8.53 2.83
N GLU A 64 -18.34 -8.79 4.07
CA GLU A 64 -17.82 -9.61 5.20
C GLU A 64 -17.13 -10.96 4.86
N THR A 65 -16.41 -11.09 3.75
CA THR A 65 -15.98 -12.33 3.10
C THR A 65 -14.48 -12.56 3.21
N TRP A 66 -13.77 -11.71 3.93
CA TRP A 66 -12.32 -11.69 4.01
C TRP A 66 -11.73 -12.66 5.02
N LEU A 67 -12.53 -12.98 6.03
CA LEU A 67 -12.14 -13.75 7.19
C LEU A 67 -13.15 -14.87 7.35
N ASP A 68 -12.67 -16.04 7.77
CA ASP A 68 -13.54 -17.02 8.38
C ASP A 68 -14.31 -16.30 9.51
N PRO A 69 -15.64 -16.42 9.63
CA PRO A 69 -16.39 -15.82 10.73
C PRO A 69 -15.78 -16.15 12.11
N ALA A 70 -15.12 -17.30 12.25
CA ALA A 70 -14.37 -17.65 13.45
C ALA A 70 -13.17 -16.72 13.68
N ASP A 71 -12.36 -16.45 12.65
CA ASP A 71 -11.21 -15.55 12.73
C ASP A 71 -11.66 -14.11 13.01
N ALA A 72 -12.72 -13.65 12.33
CA ALA A 72 -13.28 -12.32 12.54
C ALA A 72 -13.66 -12.08 14.02
N SER A 73 -14.26 -13.08 14.67
CA SER A 73 -14.62 -13.01 16.10
C SER A 73 -13.41 -12.91 17.03
N ILE A 74 -12.30 -13.56 16.66
CA ILE A 74 -11.04 -13.46 17.43
C ILE A 74 -10.43 -12.08 17.28
N TYR A 75 -10.38 -11.54 16.06
CA TYR A 75 -9.87 -10.19 15.86
C TYR A 75 -10.69 -9.13 16.61
N GLU A 76 -12.02 -9.28 16.64
CA GLU A 76 -12.87 -8.40 17.45
C GLU A 76 -12.52 -8.52 18.95
N GLN A 77 -12.23 -9.72 19.44
CA GLN A 77 -11.78 -9.92 20.83
C GLN A 77 -10.39 -9.32 21.09
N LEU A 78 -9.47 -9.44 20.14
CA LEU A 78 -8.13 -8.83 20.23
C LEU A 78 -8.19 -7.29 20.25
N GLU A 79 -9.20 -6.68 19.65
CA GLU A 79 -9.41 -5.23 19.69
C GLU A 79 -10.02 -4.72 21.01
N ARG A 80 -10.52 -5.62 21.88
CA ARG A 80 -11.09 -5.21 23.17
C ARG A 80 -10.01 -4.67 24.11
N THR A 81 -10.34 -3.59 24.79
CA THR A 81 -9.53 -3.03 25.88
C THR A 81 -9.70 -3.88 27.13
N VAL A 82 -8.59 -4.39 27.67
CA VAL A 82 -8.55 -5.21 28.88
C VAL A 82 -7.59 -4.60 29.91
N ASP A 83 -7.77 -4.97 31.17
CA ASP A 83 -6.84 -4.61 32.25
C ASP A 83 -5.93 -5.80 32.57
N LEU A 84 -4.64 -5.65 32.25
CA LEU A 84 -3.59 -6.63 32.50
C LEU A 84 -2.61 -6.12 33.56
N SER A 85 -3.03 -5.20 34.44
CA SER A 85 -2.22 -4.69 35.55
C SER A 85 -1.78 -5.75 36.56
N ALA A 86 -2.42 -6.93 36.55
CA ALA A 86 -2.06 -8.05 37.40
C ALA A 86 -0.79 -8.79 36.96
N LEU A 87 -0.32 -8.58 35.72
CA LEU A 87 0.90 -9.21 35.22
C LEU A 87 2.14 -8.64 35.92
N ARG A 88 3.12 -9.50 36.19
CA ARG A 88 4.37 -9.15 36.88
C ARG A 88 5.56 -9.68 36.10
N PRO A 89 6.73 -9.01 36.15
CA PRO A 89 7.92 -9.46 35.42
C PRO A 89 8.32 -10.91 35.72
N GLU A 90 8.17 -11.36 36.96
CA GLU A 90 8.50 -12.70 37.42
C GLU A 90 7.45 -13.77 37.07
N MET A 91 6.30 -13.39 36.51
CA MET A 91 5.21 -14.32 36.20
C MET A 91 5.64 -15.28 35.07
N PRO A 92 5.38 -16.60 35.19
CA PRO A 92 5.64 -17.56 34.13
C PRO A 92 4.83 -17.24 32.87
N LEU A 93 5.42 -17.46 31.69
CA LEU A 93 4.77 -17.27 30.41
C LEU A 93 3.49 -18.10 30.27
N GLY A 94 3.52 -19.36 30.71
CA GLY A 94 2.34 -20.24 30.66
C GLY A 94 1.16 -19.70 31.48
N GLU A 95 1.42 -19.14 32.66
CA GLU A 95 0.40 -18.49 33.50
C GLU A 95 -0.10 -17.19 32.87
N THR A 96 0.82 -16.40 32.30
CA THR A 96 0.50 -15.15 31.61
C THR A 96 -0.41 -15.38 30.39
N ILE A 97 -0.12 -16.38 29.56
CA ILE A 97 -0.97 -16.73 28.41
C ILE A 97 -2.36 -17.16 28.88
N GLU A 98 -2.47 -17.92 29.97
CA GLU A 98 -3.76 -18.30 30.55
C GLU A 98 -4.53 -17.11 31.12
N ALA A 99 -3.84 -16.10 31.67
CA ALA A 99 -4.46 -14.85 32.08
C ALA A 99 -4.99 -14.05 30.88
N ILE A 100 -4.19 -13.90 29.82
CA ILE A 100 -4.59 -13.27 28.55
C ILE A 100 -5.81 -13.98 27.95
N ARG A 101 -5.78 -15.33 27.93
CA ARG A 101 -6.87 -16.16 27.41
C ARG A 101 -8.20 -15.90 28.11
N LYS A 102 -8.18 -15.70 29.42
CA LYS A 102 -9.37 -15.51 30.28
C LYS A 102 -9.80 -14.04 30.42
N SER A 103 -9.05 -13.11 29.85
CA SER A 103 -9.35 -11.67 29.93
C SER A 103 -10.59 -11.25 29.12
N VAL A 104 -11.06 -12.11 28.21
CA VAL A 104 -12.24 -11.87 27.36
C VAL A 104 -13.21 -13.05 27.43
N GLN A 105 -14.50 -12.76 27.16
CA GLN A 105 -15.57 -13.75 27.05
C GLN A 105 -16.16 -13.76 25.63
N PRO A 106 -16.22 -14.92 24.94
CA PRO A 106 -15.68 -16.22 25.34
C PRO A 106 -14.14 -16.22 25.45
N PRO A 107 -13.52 -17.14 26.22
CA PRO A 107 -12.07 -17.22 26.33
C PRO A 107 -11.42 -17.43 24.96
N LEU A 108 -10.26 -16.80 24.74
CA LEU A 108 -9.52 -16.98 23.49
C LEU A 108 -9.10 -18.45 23.31
N ASN A 109 -9.04 -18.88 22.05
CA ASN A 109 -8.52 -20.18 21.70
C ASN A 109 -7.04 -20.05 21.32
N ILE A 110 -6.16 -20.05 22.32
CA ILE A 110 -4.71 -19.89 22.13
C ILE A 110 -4.03 -21.27 22.21
N VAL A 111 -3.22 -21.58 21.21
CA VAL A 111 -2.34 -22.76 21.15
C VAL A 111 -0.90 -22.26 21.06
N VAL A 112 -0.09 -22.64 22.04
CA VAL A 112 1.35 -22.32 22.07
C VAL A 112 2.13 -23.56 21.66
N LEU A 113 3.01 -23.45 20.67
CA LEU A 113 3.88 -24.54 20.24
C LEU A 113 5.09 -24.67 21.17
N TRP A 114 4.87 -25.09 22.42
CA TRP A 114 5.91 -25.10 23.47
C TRP A 114 7.20 -25.82 23.09
N ARG A 115 7.10 -26.98 22.42
CA ARG A 115 8.27 -27.73 21.99
C ARG A 115 9.11 -26.95 20.96
N GLU A 116 8.43 -26.27 20.04
CA GLU A 116 9.06 -25.48 19.00
C GLU A 116 9.74 -24.24 19.59
N LEU A 117 9.06 -23.55 20.52
CA LEU A 117 9.63 -22.42 21.25
C LEU A 117 10.85 -22.83 22.09
N TYR A 118 10.85 -24.01 22.69
CA TYR A 118 12.01 -24.54 23.41
C TYR A 118 13.16 -24.84 22.45
N ASP A 119 12.91 -25.64 21.40
CA ASP A 119 13.93 -26.11 20.48
C ASP A 119 14.59 -24.96 19.69
N ASN A 120 13.83 -23.90 19.36
CA ASN A 120 14.33 -22.78 18.55
C ASN A 120 14.69 -21.55 19.38
N ALA A 121 13.92 -21.19 20.41
CA ALA A 121 14.09 -19.92 21.13
C ALA A 121 14.55 -20.06 22.60
N ASP A 122 14.73 -21.29 23.11
CA ASP A 122 15.02 -21.57 24.52
C ASP A 122 13.95 -20.99 25.47
N ILE A 123 12.68 -21.05 25.05
CA ILE A 123 11.53 -20.54 25.81
C ILE A 123 10.69 -21.71 26.33
N GLU A 124 10.50 -21.74 27.64
CA GLU A 124 9.69 -22.71 28.37
C GLU A 124 8.41 -22.07 28.93
N PRO A 125 7.39 -22.86 29.32
CA PRO A 125 6.22 -22.34 30.04
C PRO A 125 6.57 -21.60 31.34
N SER A 126 7.69 -21.96 31.97
CA SER A 126 8.26 -21.35 33.18
C SER A 126 9.05 -20.07 32.94
N THR A 127 9.36 -19.73 31.69
CA THR A 127 10.13 -18.52 31.36
C THR A 127 9.41 -17.28 31.87
N ALA A 128 10.12 -16.45 32.63
CA ALA A 128 9.58 -15.20 33.17
C ALA A 128 9.30 -14.21 32.02
N ILE A 129 8.15 -13.53 32.06
CA ILE A 129 7.75 -12.62 30.98
C ILE A 129 8.57 -11.33 30.91
N ASN A 130 9.24 -10.96 32.01
CA ASN A 130 10.05 -9.74 32.13
C ASN A 130 9.33 -8.47 31.66
N MET A 131 8.00 -8.42 31.84
CA MET A 131 7.13 -7.33 31.43
C MET A 131 6.23 -6.92 32.59
N ASP A 132 6.07 -5.61 32.80
CA ASP A 132 5.12 -5.06 33.76
C ASP A 132 3.68 -5.13 33.25
N GLY A 133 2.72 -5.15 34.17
CA GLY A 133 1.30 -5.11 33.84
C GLY A 133 0.89 -3.88 33.03
N LEU A 134 -0.03 -4.09 32.08
CA LEU A 134 -0.52 -3.06 31.15
C LEU A 134 -2.00 -2.76 31.44
N PRO A 135 -2.33 -1.66 32.14
CA PRO A 135 -3.73 -1.27 32.35
C PRO A 135 -4.34 -0.65 31.09
N ASN A 136 -5.61 -0.95 30.80
CA ASN A 136 -6.40 -0.35 29.73
C ASN A 136 -5.76 -0.44 28.32
N VAL A 137 -5.23 -1.60 27.97
CA VAL A 137 -4.58 -1.84 26.67
C VAL A 137 -5.45 -2.73 25.78
N LYS A 138 -5.35 -2.57 24.45
CA LYS A 138 -5.96 -3.52 23.51
C LYS A 138 -5.29 -4.88 23.66
N LEU A 139 -6.10 -5.94 23.74
CA LEU A 139 -5.61 -7.30 24.00
C LEU A 139 -4.58 -7.77 22.95
N GLY A 140 -4.80 -7.49 21.68
CA GLY A 140 -3.87 -7.81 20.60
C GLY A 140 -2.54 -7.06 20.71
N SER A 141 -2.57 -5.78 21.09
CA SER A 141 -1.35 -5.00 21.36
C SER A 141 -0.60 -5.55 22.56
N ALA A 142 -1.30 -5.95 23.62
CA ALA A 142 -0.68 -6.55 24.80
C ALA A 142 -0.02 -7.90 24.48
N LEU A 143 -0.71 -8.75 23.72
CA LEU A 143 -0.16 -10.03 23.26
C LEU A 143 1.09 -9.80 22.39
N GLN A 144 1.05 -8.85 21.46
CA GLN A 144 2.20 -8.51 20.63
C GLN A 144 3.37 -7.97 21.45
N SER A 145 3.13 -7.09 22.42
CA SER A 145 4.16 -6.59 23.34
C SER A 145 4.79 -7.71 24.18
N LEU A 146 3.98 -8.66 24.66
CA LEU A 146 4.46 -9.84 25.38
C LEU A 146 5.40 -10.68 24.51
N LEU A 147 5.00 -11.01 23.28
CA LEU A 147 5.84 -11.80 22.37
C LEU A 147 7.11 -11.06 21.96
N HIS A 148 7.03 -9.74 21.80
CA HIS A 148 8.19 -8.92 21.52
C HIS A 148 9.18 -8.87 22.70
N ALA A 149 8.69 -8.78 23.94
CA ALA A 149 9.53 -8.80 25.15
C ALA A 149 10.29 -10.13 25.31
N LEU A 150 9.74 -11.23 24.80
CA LEU A 150 10.34 -12.56 24.81
C LEU A 150 11.23 -12.84 23.60
N SER A 151 11.14 -12.02 22.54
CA SER A 151 11.93 -12.20 21.34
C SER A 151 13.39 -11.81 21.62
N ASN A 152 14.33 -12.64 21.14
CA ASN A 152 15.76 -12.37 21.33
C ASN A 152 16.37 -11.79 20.04
N PRO A 153 16.65 -10.47 20.00
CA PRO A 153 17.22 -9.84 18.81
C PRO A 153 18.63 -10.36 18.48
N GLN A 154 19.37 -10.89 19.46
CA GLN A 154 20.72 -11.43 19.22
C GLN A 154 20.69 -12.75 18.44
N MET A 155 19.65 -13.56 18.66
CA MET A 155 19.47 -14.83 17.94
C MET A 155 18.69 -14.67 16.63
N GLN A 156 18.21 -13.45 16.33
CA GLN A 156 17.33 -13.14 15.19
C GLN A 156 16.01 -13.93 15.19
N ILE A 157 15.61 -14.48 16.33
CA ILE A 157 14.39 -15.26 16.51
C ILE A 157 13.32 -14.33 17.06
N GLN A 158 12.25 -14.18 16.28
CA GLN A 158 11.09 -13.38 16.64
C GLN A 158 9.92 -14.31 16.93
N LEU A 159 9.24 -14.05 18.05
CA LEU A 159 7.98 -14.70 18.36
C LEU A 159 6.86 -13.87 17.75
N ASP A 160 5.93 -14.55 17.10
CA ASP A 160 4.73 -13.94 16.54
C ASP A 160 3.52 -14.87 16.78
N TYR A 161 2.35 -14.44 16.34
CA TYR A 161 1.16 -15.28 16.33
C TYR A 161 0.44 -15.21 14.98
N VAL A 162 -0.29 -16.27 14.66
CA VAL A 162 -1.22 -16.30 13.52
C VAL A 162 -2.60 -16.71 13.99
N VAL A 163 -3.63 -16.05 13.49
CA VAL A 163 -5.03 -16.45 13.68
C VAL A 163 -5.47 -17.25 12.47
N GLN A 164 -5.92 -18.49 12.69
CA GLN A 164 -6.41 -19.33 11.61
C GLN A 164 -7.54 -20.24 12.12
N ARG A 165 -8.70 -20.18 11.46
CA ARG A 165 -9.90 -21.00 11.76
C ARG A 165 -10.34 -20.91 13.23
N GLY A 166 -10.31 -19.71 13.81
CA GLY A 166 -10.69 -19.49 15.19
C GLY A 166 -9.66 -20.01 16.21
N VAL A 167 -8.39 -20.08 15.84
CA VAL A 167 -7.28 -20.47 16.74
C VAL A 167 -6.13 -19.47 16.60
N ILE A 168 -5.67 -18.92 17.72
CA ILE A 168 -4.42 -18.15 17.81
C ILE A 168 -3.28 -19.15 18.04
N THR A 169 -2.37 -19.28 17.09
CA THR A 169 -1.16 -20.11 17.26
C THR A 169 0.04 -19.21 17.53
N ILE A 170 0.77 -19.48 18.62
CA ILE A 170 1.98 -18.76 19.03
C ILE A 170 3.19 -19.68 18.83
N ALA A 171 4.18 -19.20 18.08
CA ALA A 171 5.42 -19.92 17.75
C ALA A 171 6.50 -18.92 17.30
N THR A 172 7.68 -19.41 16.91
CA THR A 172 8.65 -18.57 16.18
C THR A 172 8.16 -18.27 14.76
N ASP A 173 8.60 -17.15 14.20
CA ASP A 173 8.25 -16.70 12.84
C ASP A 173 8.49 -17.75 11.75
N VAL A 174 9.53 -18.58 11.87
CA VAL A 174 9.86 -19.66 10.93
C VAL A 174 8.95 -20.88 11.04
N SER A 175 8.30 -21.08 12.19
CA SER A 175 7.47 -22.26 12.47
C SER A 175 5.97 -21.99 12.38
N LEU A 176 5.57 -20.72 12.34
CA LEU A 176 4.19 -20.36 12.07
C LEU A 176 3.80 -20.79 10.65
N PRO A 177 2.56 -21.28 10.44
CA PRO A 177 2.00 -21.40 9.11
C PRO A 177 2.15 -20.07 8.37
N ALA A 178 2.55 -20.13 7.09
CA ALA A 178 2.63 -18.95 6.26
C ALA A 178 1.32 -18.14 6.39
N LYS A 179 1.44 -16.85 6.71
CA LYS A 179 0.28 -15.96 6.83
C LYS A 179 -0.54 -16.11 5.55
N THR A 180 -1.85 -16.30 5.70
CA THR A 180 -2.72 -16.49 4.52
C THR A 180 -2.79 -15.17 3.78
N MET A 181 -2.04 -15.08 2.68
CA MET A 181 -1.99 -13.88 1.84
C MET A 181 -3.12 -13.94 0.83
N ILE A 182 -3.91 -12.88 0.76
CA ILE A 182 -5.01 -12.74 -0.19
C ILE A 182 -4.73 -11.56 -1.11
N SER A 183 -5.17 -11.66 -2.37
CA SER A 183 -5.09 -10.54 -3.32
C SER A 183 -6.43 -9.84 -3.39
N TYR A 184 -6.43 -8.52 -3.24
CA TYR A 184 -7.64 -7.72 -3.31
C TYR A 184 -7.41 -6.34 -3.90
N ALA A 185 -8.38 -5.89 -4.70
CA ALA A 185 -8.43 -4.55 -5.26
C ALA A 185 -9.24 -3.62 -4.33
N HIS A 186 -8.54 -2.80 -3.56
CA HIS A 186 -9.16 -1.71 -2.81
C HIS A 186 -9.57 -0.59 -3.75
N GLU A 187 -10.86 -0.23 -3.72
CA GLU A 187 -11.31 0.98 -4.41
C GLU A 187 -10.83 2.22 -3.63
N VAL A 188 -10.19 3.14 -4.34
CA VAL A 188 -9.71 4.39 -3.77
C VAL A 188 -10.90 5.38 -3.73
N PRO A 189 -11.27 5.91 -2.55
CA PRO A 189 -12.33 6.91 -2.44
C PRO A 189 -12.13 8.07 -3.40
N ALA A 190 -13.21 8.53 -4.03
CA ALA A 190 -13.18 9.58 -5.03
C ALA A 190 -12.47 10.87 -4.58
N VAL A 191 -12.61 11.22 -3.29
CA VAL A 191 -11.89 12.33 -2.65
C VAL A 191 -10.37 12.16 -2.77
N LEU A 192 -9.85 10.97 -2.47
CA LEU A 192 -8.43 10.68 -2.51
C LEU A 192 -7.90 10.59 -3.95
N ARG A 193 -8.72 10.07 -4.88
CA ARG A 193 -8.42 10.09 -6.33
C ARG A 193 -8.25 11.50 -6.86
N ALA A 194 -9.02 12.45 -6.33
CA ALA A 194 -8.98 13.85 -6.75
C ALA A 194 -7.73 14.59 -6.23
N THR A 195 -7.18 14.16 -5.10
CA THR A 195 -6.05 14.84 -4.42
C THR A 195 -4.68 14.23 -4.73
N GLY A 196 -4.60 12.98 -5.19
CA GLY A 196 -3.31 12.32 -5.42
C GLY A 196 -3.40 11.08 -6.31
N SER A 197 -2.23 10.60 -6.74
CA SER A 197 -2.11 9.32 -7.46
C SER A 197 -2.24 8.15 -6.48
N ALA A 198 -2.76 7.03 -6.98
CA ALA A 198 -2.73 5.73 -6.31
C ALA A 198 -1.29 5.36 -5.84
N ASP A 199 -0.25 5.80 -6.55
CA ASP A 199 1.15 5.57 -6.14
C ASP A 199 1.48 6.23 -4.79
N HIS A 200 0.98 7.46 -4.59
CA HIS A 200 1.22 8.17 -3.33
C HIS A 200 0.50 7.49 -2.18
N LEU A 201 -0.73 7.02 -2.40
CA LEU A 201 -1.46 6.24 -1.41
C LEU A 201 -0.77 4.91 -1.11
N ALA A 202 -0.24 4.23 -2.13
CA ALA A 202 0.52 3.00 -1.93
C ALA A 202 1.74 3.23 -1.04
N MET A 203 2.49 4.32 -1.29
CA MET A 203 3.63 4.72 -0.47
C MET A 203 3.22 5.04 0.98
N VAL A 204 2.13 5.79 1.17
CA VAL A 204 1.61 6.10 2.52
C VAL A 204 1.22 4.83 3.26
N ILE A 205 0.51 3.91 2.59
CA ILE A 205 0.13 2.61 3.16
C ILE A 205 1.38 1.83 3.59
N GLN A 206 2.38 1.73 2.73
CA GLN A 206 3.62 1.00 3.01
C GLN A 206 4.40 1.59 4.20
N GLN A 207 4.34 2.91 4.39
CA GLN A 207 5.05 3.58 5.48
C GLN A 207 4.30 3.55 6.82
N THR A 208 2.98 3.39 6.79
CA THR A 208 2.12 3.57 7.98
C THR A 208 1.53 2.27 8.52
N ILE A 209 1.25 1.30 7.65
CA ILE A 209 0.60 0.05 8.03
C ILE A 209 1.63 -1.07 7.96
N GLU A 210 2.09 -1.56 9.11
CA GLU A 210 3.04 -2.67 9.21
C GLU A 210 4.21 -2.55 8.21
N PRO A 211 5.07 -1.52 8.33
CA PRO A 211 6.10 -1.22 7.34
C PRO A 211 6.99 -2.42 7.03
N ASP A 212 7.35 -3.21 8.04
CA ASP A 212 8.22 -4.38 7.88
C ASP A 212 7.54 -5.56 7.17
N SER A 213 6.21 -5.53 6.99
CA SER A 213 5.45 -6.56 6.28
C SER A 213 5.53 -6.41 4.76
N TRP A 214 5.96 -5.25 4.23
CA TRP A 214 5.99 -4.96 2.81
C TRP A 214 7.33 -5.33 2.17
N LEU A 215 7.27 -6.03 1.04
CA LEU A 215 8.45 -6.45 0.27
C LEU A 215 9.32 -5.26 -0.16
N ALA A 216 8.71 -4.09 -0.42
CA ALA A 216 9.43 -2.88 -0.81
C ALA A 216 10.18 -2.20 0.36
N MET A 217 9.83 -2.53 1.60
CA MET A 217 10.34 -1.87 2.80
C MET A 217 11.28 -2.76 3.62
N SER A 218 11.13 -4.08 3.51
CA SER A 218 11.88 -5.06 4.28
C SER A 218 12.16 -6.32 3.47
N GLU A 219 13.35 -6.91 3.64
CA GLU A 219 13.73 -8.19 3.02
C GLU A 219 12.85 -9.36 3.48
N ARG A 220 12.23 -9.23 4.67
CA ARG A 220 11.31 -10.23 5.23
C ARG A 220 9.85 -9.97 4.83
N GLY A 221 9.56 -8.79 4.30
CA GLY A 221 8.22 -8.40 3.91
C GLY A 221 7.73 -9.25 2.74
N GLN A 222 6.50 -9.76 2.85
CA GLN A 222 5.84 -10.53 1.79
C GLN A 222 4.73 -9.73 1.11
N GLY A 223 4.31 -8.61 1.71
CA GLY A 223 3.23 -7.77 1.21
C GLY A 223 3.62 -7.05 -0.07
N VAL A 224 2.71 -7.01 -1.03
CA VAL A 224 2.85 -6.26 -2.27
C VAL A 224 1.64 -5.36 -2.47
N ILE A 225 1.87 -4.11 -2.87
CA ILE A 225 0.81 -3.18 -3.26
C ILE A 225 1.14 -2.66 -4.65
N VAL A 226 0.17 -2.76 -5.56
CA VAL A 226 0.29 -2.33 -6.95
C VAL A 226 -0.84 -1.34 -7.25
N PRO A 227 -0.52 -0.12 -7.70
CA PRO A 227 -1.53 0.84 -8.12
C PRO A 227 -2.21 0.37 -9.42
N GLY A 228 -3.47 -0.07 -9.29
CA GLY A 228 -4.34 -0.57 -10.35
C GLY A 228 -5.06 0.55 -11.09
N GLY A 229 -4.32 1.51 -11.66
CA GLY A 229 -4.93 2.69 -12.26
C GLY A 229 -5.21 3.82 -11.28
N SER A 230 -6.05 4.78 -11.70
CA SER A 230 -6.36 5.97 -10.89
C SER A 230 -7.34 5.68 -9.73
N ALA A 231 -7.99 4.51 -9.73
CA ALA A 231 -9.12 4.24 -8.86
C ALA A 231 -9.01 2.97 -8.01
N THR A 232 -7.99 2.12 -8.22
CA THR A 232 -7.86 0.88 -7.46
C THR A 232 -6.43 0.65 -7.00
N LEU A 233 -6.28 0.04 -5.84
CA LEU A 233 -5.02 -0.45 -5.28
C LEU A 233 -5.14 -1.97 -5.15
N VAL A 234 -4.37 -2.71 -5.95
CA VAL A 234 -4.31 -4.17 -5.83
C VAL A 234 -3.27 -4.50 -4.78
N VAL A 235 -3.72 -5.03 -3.66
CA VAL A 235 -2.91 -5.38 -2.50
C VAL A 235 -2.88 -6.89 -2.35
N TRP A 236 -1.71 -7.45 -2.11
CA TRP A 236 -1.50 -8.83 -1.71
C TRP A 236 -0.94 -8.85 -0.28
N GLN A 237 -1.81 -9.11 0.70
CA GLN A 237 -1.45 -9.13 2.13
C GLN A 237 -2.40 -10.04 2.94
N SER A 238 -2.11 -10.19 4.22
CA SER A 238 -3.00 -10.79 5.23
C SER A 238 -4.31 -9.99 5.37
N PRO A 239 -5.42 -10.65 5.72
CA PRO A 239 -6.71 -10.00 5.91
C PRO A 239 -6.69 -8.82 6.90
N ASP A 240 -5.85 -8.88 7.93
CA ASP A 240 -5.74 -7.81 8.92
C ASP A 240 -5.18 -6.53 8.33
N VAL A 241 -4.13 -6.66 7.52
CA VAL A 241 -3.56 -5.51 6.81
C VAL A 241 -4.57 -4.96 5.79
N HIS A 242 -5.37 -5.80 5.14
CA HIS A 242 -6.47 -5.32 4.29
C HIS A 242 -7.48 -4.47 5.08
N ARG A 243 -7.84 -4.86 6.31
CA ARG A 243 -8.73 -4.08 7.17
C ARG A 243 -8.09 -2.74 7.55
N LYS A 244 -6.82 -2.75 8.00
CA LYS A 244 -6.08 -1.52 8.34
C LYS A 244 -5.97 -0.56 7.14
N ILE A 245 -5.78 -1.09 5.93
CA ILE A 245 -5.76 -0.29 4.70
C ILE A 245 -7.11 0.36 4.45
N HIS A 246 -8.19 -0.41 4.58
CA HIS A 246 -9.55 0.12 4.42
C HIS A 246 -9.83 1.25 5.42
N ASP A 247 -9.54 1.02 6.70
CA ASP A 247 -9.72 2.02 7.77
C ASP A 247 -8.90 3.28 7.53
N LEU A 248 -7.64 3.13 7.08
CA LEU A 248 -6.78 4.26 6.71
C LEU A 248 -7.37 5.04 5.53
N LEU A 249 -7.83 4.37 4.48
CA LEU A 249 -8.45 5.03 3.31
C LEU A 249 -9.70 5.81 3.72
N LEU A 250 -10.53 5.25 4.60
CA LEU A 250 -11.70 5.94 5.16
C LEU A 250 -11.29 7.16 6.01
N ALA A 251 -10.30 7.00 6.89
CA ALA A 251 -9.80 8.07 7.74
C ALA A 251 -9.19 9.22 6.93
N MET A 252 -8.39 8.90 5.91
CA MET A 252 -7.81 9.90 4.98
C MET A 252 -8.91 10.61 4.18
N ALA A 253 -9.91 9.87 3.70
CA ALA A 253 -11.04 10.47 2.98
C ALA A 253 -11.86 11.41 3.86
N ALA A 254 -12.03 11.08 5.15
CA ALA A 254 -12.73 11.93 6.11
C ALA A 254 -11.91 13.18 6.52
N GLN A 255 -10.58 13.07 6.59
CA GLN A 255 -9.70 14.15 7.04
C GLN A 255 -9.25 15.08 5.93
N SER A 256 -9.25 14.64 4.66
CA SER A 256 -8.80 15.46 3.54
C SER A 256 -9.73 16.67 3.36
N PRO A 257 -9.30 17.90 3.71
CA PRO A 257 -10.02 19.07 3.26
C PRO A 257 -9.86 19.06 1.75
N VAL A 258 -10.97 18.95 1.02
CA VAL A 258 -10.97 18.94 -0.44
C VAL A 258 -10.57 20.34 -0.93
N VAL A 259 -9.28 20.64 -0.84
CA VAL A 259 -8.62 21.75 -1.51
C VAL A 259 -8.37 21.25 -2.92
N MET A 260 -9.43 21.21 -3.70
CA MET A 260 -9.33 20.83 -5.10
C MET A 260 -8.44 21.86 -5.81
N PRO A 261 -7.54 21.43 -6.71
CA PRO A 261 -6.91 22.33 -7.68
C PRO A 261 -7.92 22.73 -8.78
N ILE A 262 -9.20 22.93 -8.45
CA ILE A 262 -10.19 23.51 -9.37
C ILE A 262 -9.92 25.01 -9.40
N GLY A 263 -8.99 25.40 -10.25
CA GLY A 263 -8.59 26.80 -10.41
C GLY A 263 -7.10 27.01 -10.45
N ALA A 264 -6.27 25.96 -10.48
CA ALA A 264 -4.88 26.13 -10.90
C ALA A 264 -4.90 26.91 -12.23
N PRO A 265 -4.30 28.12 -12.29
CA PRO A 265 -4.23 28.89 -13.52
C PRO A 265 -3.81 27.99 -14.68
N GLN A 266 -4.34 28.25 -15.88
CA GLN A 266 -3.98 27.48 -17.07
C GLN A 266 -2.45 27.42 -17.27
N GLU A 267 -1.75 28.44 -16.78
CA GLU A 267 -0.29 28.54 -16.73
C GLU A 267 0.36 27.47 -15.84
N THR A 268 -0.14 27.24 -14.62
CA THR A 268 0.38 26.19 -13.72
C THR A 268 0.12 24.78 -14.27
N LEU A 269 -1.03 24.57 -14.94
CA LEU A 269 -1.30 23.30 -15.62
C LEU A 269 -0.35 23.06 -16.79
N LYS A 270 0.02 24.10 -17.56
CA LYS A 270 1.01 24.00 -18.63
C LYS A 270 2.40 23.69 -18.08
N GLU A 271 2.81 24.35 -17.01
CA GLU A 271 4.09 24.08 -16.33
C GLU A 271 4.16 22.64 -15.81
N GLN A 272 3.09 22.17 -15.15
CA GLN A 272 2.99 20.77 -14.70
C GLN A 272 3.03 19.79 -15.88
N MET A 273 2.34 20.08 -16.98
CA MET A 273 2.39 19.25 -18.18
C MET A 273 3.81 19.17 -18.76
N GLN A 274 4.52 20.31 -18.84
CA GLN A 274 5.88 20.37 -19.34
C GLN A 274 6.86 19.59 -18.44
N PHE A 275 6.70 19.70 -17.12
CA PHE A 275 7.45 18.90 -16.16
C PHE A 275 7.21 17.39 -16.36
N LEU A 276 5.95 16.96 -16.47
CA LEU A 276 5.60 15.55 -16.66
C LEU A 276 6.10 14.98 -17.99
N LEU A 277 6.08 15.78 -19.07
CA LEU A 277 6.66 15.39 -20.35
C LEU A 277 8.17 15.15 -20.21
N SER A 278 8.90 16.05 -19.56
CA SER A 278 10.33 15.87 -19.29
C SER A 278 10.62 14.64 -18.42
N HIS A 279 9.77 14.36 -17.43
CA HIS A 279 9.92 13.17 -16.57
C HIS A 279 9.68 11.88 -17.36
N ARG A 280 8.63 11.84 -18.19
CA ARG A 280 8.34 10.71 -19.08
C ARG A 280 9.52 10.37 -19.99
N ASP A 281 10.14 11.39 -20.59
CA ASP A 281 11.30 11.22 -21.48
C ASP A 281 12.53 10.70 -20.72
N THR A 282 12.64 10.99 -19.42
CA THR A 282 13.67 10.43 -18.54
C THR A 282 13.40 8.97 -18.23
N LEU A 283 12.16 8.62 -17.86
CA LEU A 283 11.75 7.23 -17.62
C LEU A 283 11.93 6.35 -18.86
N GLU A 284 11.61 6.86 -20.05
CA GLU A 284 11.79 6.12 -21.30
C GLU A 284 13.26 5.75 -21.54
N LYS A 285 14.20 6.67 -21.26
CA LYS A 285 15.64 6.38 -21.34
C LYS A 285 16.09 5.35 -20.31
N GLU A 286 15.55 5.41 -19.09
CA GLU A 286 15.86 4.43 -18.04
C GLU A 286 15.33 3.03 -18.41
N ILE A 287 14.11 2.94 -18.95
CA ILE A 287 13.52 1.69 -19.44
C ILE A 287 14.40 1.07 -20.53
N ILE A 288 14.79 1.84 -21.54
CA ILE A 288 15.67 1.36 -22.62
C ILE A 288 17.00 0.84 -22.04
N ARG A 289 17.59 1.56 -21.08
CA ARG A 289 18.84 1.14 -20.42
C ARG A 289 18.68 -0.18 -19.65
N LEU A 290 17.56 -0.37 -18.96
CA LEU A 290 17.27 -1.60 -18.23
C LEU A 290 17.02 -2.78 -19.17
N GLU A 291 16.27 -2.56 -20.26
CA GLU A 291 16.05 -3.58 -21.31
C GLU A 291 17.38 -4.00 -21.96
N GLU A 292 18.29 -3.06 -22.25
CA GLU A 292 19.62 -3.39 -22.74
C GLU A 292 20.45 -4.21 -21.73
N GLN A 293 20.33 -3.93 -20.44
CA GLN A 293 21.01 -4.69 -19.39
C GLN A 293 20.44 -6.10 -19.26
N GLU A 294 19.12 -6.25 -19.31
CA GLU A 294 18.43 -7.53 -19.32
C GLU A 294 18.88 -8.37 -20.52
N ALA A 295 18.86 -7.81 -21.74
CA ALA A 295 19.31 -8.49 -22.94
C ALA A 295 20.79 -8.94 -22.88
N ARG A 296 21.68 -8.11 -22.28
CA ARG A 296 23.08 -8.50 -22.04
C ARG A 296 23.21 -9.64 -21.04
N SER A 297 22.39 -9.64 -19.99
CA SER A 297 22.38 -10.70 -18.98
C SER A 297 21.86 -12.02 -19.56
N GLU A 298 20.83 -11.97 -20.39
CA GLU A 298 20.28 -13.13 -21.11
C GLU A 298 21.29 -13.69 -22.10
N ALA A 299 21.96 -12.84 -22.87
CA ALA A 299 23.02 -13.28 -23.79
C ALA A 299 24.19 -13.95 -23.04
N GLY A 300 24.56 -13.43 -21.86
CA GLY A 300 25.56 -14.03 -20.98
C GLY A 300 25.12 -15.41 -20.46
N SER A 301 23.88 -15.50 -19.96
CA SER A 301 23.26 -16.75 -19.50
C SER A 301 23.19 -17.80 -20.60
N GLN A 302 22.77 -17.42 -21.81
CA GLN A 302 22.70 -18.32 -22.96
C GLN A 302 24.09 -18.84 -23.35
N THR A 303 25.11 -17.97 -23.32
CA THR A 303 26.49 -18.38 -23.59
C THR A 303 26.99 -19.38 -22.54
N GLN A 304 26.70 -19.13 -21.26
CA GLN A 304 27.04 -20.05 -20.17
C GLN A 304 26.30 -21.39 -20.34
N GLN A 305 25.01 -21.38 -20.67
CA GLN A 305 24.23 -22.60 -20.94
C GLN A 305 24.80 -23.39 -22.12
N ASN A 306 25.23 -22.72 -23.19
CA ASN A 306 25.87 -23.35 -24.33
C ASN A 306 27.20 -24.02 -23.92
N VAL A 307 28.02 -23.35 -23.13
CA VAL A 307 29.29 -23.92 -22.60
C VAL A 307 29.00 -25.12 -21.69
N VAL A 308 28.04 -25.00 -20.76
CA VAL A 308 27.64 -26.11 -19.88
C VAL A 308 27.12 -27.30 -20.70
N GLY A 309 26.35 -27.05 -21.75
CA GLY A 309 25.89 -28.06 -22.70
C GLY A 309 27.04 -28.78 -23.41
N GLN A 310 28.01 -28.02 -23.94
CA GLN A 310 29.22 -28.59 -24.57
C GLN A 310 30.05 -29.43 -23.60
N LEU A 311 30.24 -28.96 -22.36
CA LEU A 311 30.97 -29.71 -21.32
C LEU A 311 30.25 -31.01 -20.93
N ARG A 312 28.91 -31.01 -20.86
CA ARG A 312 28.11 -32.23 -20.64
C ARG A 312 28.26 -33.22 -21.78
N MET A 313 28.14 -32.77 -23.03
CA MET A 313 28.36 -33.64 -24.20
C MET A 313 29.76 -34.25 -24.21
N MET A 314 30.78 -33.49 -23.79
CA MET A 314 32.15 -34.00 -23.68
C MET A 314 32.27 -35.08 -22.59
N LEU A 315 31.60 -34.94 -21.45
CA LEU A 315 31.54 -36.00 -20.43
C LEU A 315 30.86 -37.26 -20.97
N ASP A 316 29.72 -37.11 -21.65
CA ASP A 316 29.00 -38.26 -22.23
C ASP A 316 29.89 -39.00 -23.25
N ASN A 317 30.63 -38.26 -24.08
CA ASN A 317 31.59 -38.84 -25.03
C ASN A 317 32.76 -39.56 -24.33
N LEU A 318 33.30 -38.98 -23.25
CA LEU A 318 34.37 -39.61 -22.46
C LEU A 318 33.88 -40.90 -21.79
N ASP A 319 32.67 -40.89 -21.24
CA ASP A 319 32.04 -42.08 -20.65
C ASP A 319 31.78 -43.16 -21.70
N ALA A 320 31.34 -42.79 -22.91
CA ALA A 320 31.18 -43.72 -24.03
C ALA A 320 32.52 -44.36 -24.47
N VAL A 321 33.59 -43.56 -24.58
CA VAL A 321 34.95 -44.07 -24.89
C VAL A 321 35.43 -45.02 -23.79
N LYS A 322 35.22 -44.66 -22.51
CA LYS A 322 35.58 -45.50 -21.37
C LYS A 322 34.88 -46.85 -21.42
N GLN A 323 33.57 -46.87 -21.72
CA GLN A 323 32.80 -48.10 -21.89
C GLN A 323 33.32 -48.94 -23.07
N ALA A 324 33.61 -48.32 -24.22
CA ALA A 324 34.13 -49.03 -25.39
C ALA A 324 35.50 -49.67 -25.12
N MET A 325 36.39 -48.99 -24.40
CA MET A 325 37.71 -49.56 -24.04
C MET A 325 37.60 -50.70 -23.04
N ALA A 326 36.67 -50.64 -22.08
CA ALA A 326 36.44 -51.73 -21.13
C ALA A 326 36.09 -53.04 -21.83
N THR A 327 35.35 -52.99 -22.94
CA THR A 327 35.00 -54.18 -23.74
C THR A 327 36.16 -54.79 -24.52
N LYS A 328 37.24 -54.03 -24.77
CA LYS A 328 38.36 -54.45 -25.64
C LYS A 328 39.66 -54.79 -24.89
N GLY A 329 39.65 -54.75 -23.55
CA GLY A 329 40.86 -54.98 -22.74
C GLY A 329 41.86 -53.82 -22.86
N GLY A 330 41.39 -52.59 -22.66
CA GLY A 330 42.19 -51.36 -22.78
C GLY A 330 43.39 -51.28 -21.83
N ASP A 331 44.39 -50.49 -22.22
CA ASP A 331 45.59 -50.21 -21.44
C ASP A 331 45.23 -49.39 -20.16
N PRO A 332 45.65 -49.84 -18.96
CA PRO A 332 45.35 -49.15 -17.69
C PRO A 332 45.87 -47.70 -17.63
N LEU A 333 46.91 -47.36 -18.38
CA LEU A 333 47.41 -45.98 -18.46
C LEU A 333 46.41 -45.05 -19.14
N ILE A 334 45.73 -45.52 -20.19
CA ILE A 334 44.73 -44.73 -20.91
C ILE A 334 43.48 -44.54 -20.04
N GLU A 335 43.10 -45.54 -19.25
CA GLU A 335 41.98 -45.42 -18.30
C GLU A 335 42.25 -44.35 -17.23
N THR A 336 43.47 -44.30 -16.70
CA THR A 336 43.89 -43.29 -15.72
C THR A 336 43.84 -41.87 -16.31
N LEU A 337 44.30 -41.70 -17.56
CA LEU A 337 44.22 -40.41 -18.26
C LEU A 337 42.78 -39.96 -18.50
N LEU A 338 41.89 -40.86 -18.97
CA LEU A 338 40.47 -40.55 -19.18
C LEU A 338 39.75 -40.17 -17.88
N ALA A 339 40.09 -40.82 -16.76
CA ALA A 339 39.57 -40.47 -15.46
C ALA A 339 40.01 -39.06 -15.03
N GLY A 340 41.28 -38.70 -15.26
CA GLY A 340 41.80 -37.36 -15.00
C GLY A 340 41.08 -36.27 -15.80
N VAL A 341 40.92 -36.48 -17.12
CA VAL A 341 40.19 -35.53 -17.98
C VAL A 341 38.73 -35.38 -17.55
N SER A 342 38.06 -36.49 -17.22
CA SER A 342 36.67 -36.45 -16.74
C SER A 342 36.51 -35.67 -15.44
N ASN A 343 37.47 -35.83 -14.51
CA ASN A 343 37.47 -35.08 -13.26
C ASN A 343 37.68 -33.57 -13.50
N ASN A 344 38.61 -33.19 -14.38
CA ASN A 344 38.82 -31.78 -14.73
C ASN A 344 37.57 -31.16 -15.36
N VAL A 345 36.85 -31.87 -16.24
CA VAL A 345 35.61 -31.37 -16.85
C VAL A 345 34.49 -31.24 -15.81
N ARG A 346 34.38 -32.18 -14.85
CA ARG A 346 33.44 -32.08 -13.73
C ARG A 346 33.78 -30.91 -12.81
N GLU A 347 35.05 -30.65 -12.56
CA GLU A 347 35.51 -29.51 -11.77
C GLU A 347 35.19 -28.18 -12.48
N CYS A 348 35.43 -28.07 -13.80
CA CYS A 348 35.01 -26.91 -14.58
C CYS A 348 33.49 -26.69 -14.52
N LEU A 349 32.69 -27.76 -14.59
CA LEU A 349 31.23 -27.68 -14.42
C LEU A 349 30.84 -27.26 -13.00
N ALA A 350 31.58 -27.71 -11.97
CA ALA A 350 31.34 -27.31 -10.59
C ALA A 350 31.65 -25.81 -10.40
N ILE A 351 32.78 -25.33 -10.93
CA ILE A 351 33.15 -23.91 -10.90
C ILE A 351 32.09 -23.08 -11.62
N LEU A 352 31.73 -23.42 -12.87
CA LEU A 352 30.71 -22.70 -13.65
C LEU A 352 29.30 -22.70 -13.01
N ARG A 353 29.03 -23.62 -12.08
CA ARG A 353 27.79 -23.65 -11.30
C ARG A 353 27.88 -22.84 -10.01
N GLN A 354 29.08 -22.73 -9.43
CA GLN A 354 29.33 -22.02 -8.18
C GLN A 354 29.64 -20.53 -8.38
N THR A 355 30.03 -20.10 -9.58
CA THR A 355 30.06 -18.68 -9.92
C THR A 355 28.68 -18.24 -10.37
N PRO A 356 27.82 -17.65 -9.50
CA PRO A 356 26.72 -16.86 -10.01
C PRO A 356 27.32 -15.80 -10.92
N CYS A 357 26.73 -15.60 -12.10
CA CYS A 357 27.07 -14.52 -13.01
C CYS A 357 26.64 -13.18 -12.41
N HIS A 358 27.23 -12.79 -11.28
CA HIS A 358 27.15 -11.44 -10.74
C HIS A 358 28.26 -10.64 -11.39
N SER A 359 27.97 -10.07 -12.56
CA SER A 359 28.76 -8.97 -13.10
C SER A 359 28.54 -7.70 -12.27
N GLN A 360 28.93 -7.71 -10.99
CA GLN A 360 29.26 -6.48 -10.28
C GLN A 360 30.77 -6.29 -10.42
N ALA A 361 31.15 -5.60 -11.49
CA ALA A 361 32.46 -4.96 -11.57
C ALA A 361 32.46 -3.79 -10.59
N GLY A 362 32.82 -4.07 -9.33
CA GLY A 362 32.84 -3.12 -8.22
C GLY A 362 33.83 -3.57 -7.16
N SER A 363 35.12 -3.41 -7.47
CA SER A 363 36.28 -3.34 -6.57
C SER A 363 36.02 -3.41 -5.05
N SER A 364 36.31 -4.56 -4.45
CA SER A 364 37.04 -4.63 -3.17
C SER A 364 37.74 -5.98 -3.07
N ASN A 365 39.07 -5.94 -2.95
CA ASN A 365 39.89 -7.10 -2.65
C ASN A 365 39.52 -7.62 -1.26
N ASP A 366 39.00 -8.85 -1.17
CA ASP A 366 39.25 -9.72 -0.03
C ASP A 366 39.05 -11.20 -0.44
N THR A 367 39.91 -12.05 0.11
CA THR A 367 40.16 -13.43 -0.32
C THR A 367 39.26 -14.40 0.45
N PRO A 368 38.65 -15.45 -0.15
CA PRO A 368 37.87 -16.40 0.62
C PRO A 368 38.68 -17.65 0.99
N MET A 369 38.54 -18.07 2.25
CA MET A 369 38.86 -19.42 2.73
C MET A 369 37.59 -20.29 2.62
N ALA A 370 37.73 -21.47 2.00
CA ALA A 370 36.75 -22.56 1.97
C ALA A 370 36.52 -23.11 3.40
N SER A 371 35.42 -23.75 3.80
CA SER A 371 34.67 -24.84 3.16
C SER A 371 33.56 -25.30 4.12
N SER A 372 32.41 -25.75 3.61
CA SER A 372 31.66 -26.91 4.13
C SER A 372 30.45 -27.19 3.22
N LEU A 373 30.28 -28.46 2.86
CA LEU A 373 29.27 -28.98 1.93
C LEU A 373 27.96 -29.30 2.66
N ALA A 374 26.83 -28.90 2.06
CA ALA A 374 25.54 -29.57 2.24
C ALA A 374 24.89 -29.79 0.85
N PRO A 375 24.32 -30.99 0.58
CA PRO A 375 23.73 -31.31 -0.72
C PRO A 375 22.21 -31.08 -0.75
N THR A 376 21.68 -30.99 -1.98
CA THR A 376 20.26 -31.06 -2.39
C THR A 376 19.37 -29.85 -2.09
N LEU A 377 19.67 -28.75 -2.77
CA LEU A 377 18.73 -27.64 -3.03
C LEU A 377 18.66 -27.39 -4.56
N TRP A 378 18.32 -28.43 -5.34
CA TRP A 378 18.52 -28.41 -6.81
C TRP A 378 17.24 -28.45 -7.65
N ASP A 379 16.05 -28.30 -7.04
CA ASP A 379 14.76 -28.32 -7.76
C ASP A 379 13.86 -27.11 -7.47
N LEU A 380 14.41 -26.01 -6.93
CA LEU A 380 13.64 -24.77 -6.87
C LEU A 380 13.57 -24.15 -8.29
N PRO A 381 12.37 -24.03 -8.87
CA PRO A 381 12.23 -23.47 -10.21
C PRO A 381 12.74 -22.03 -10.23
N LEU A 382 13.29 -21.67 -11.39
CA LEU A 382 13.73 -20.38 -11.93
C LEU A 382 12.79 -19.18 -11.73
N ALA A 383 12.18 -19.02 -10.56
CA ALA A 383 11.32 -17.89 -10.18
C ALA A 383 12.12 -16.79 -9.48
N GLN A 384 13.45 -16.77 -9.63
CA GLN A 384 14.21 -15.56 -9.36
C GLN A 384 14.02 -14.66 -10.58
N GLU A 385 12.87 -13.96 -10.63
CA GLU A 385 12.77 -12.77 -11.46
C GLU A 385 14.00 -11.92 -11.13
N SER A 386 14.82 -11.66 -12.14
CA SER A 386 16.04 -10.88 -11.92
C SER A 386 15.63 -9.55 -11.29
N ALA A 387 16.42 -9.02 -10.35
CA ALA A 387 16.15 -7.71 -9.76
C ALA A 387 15.92 -6.64 -10.85
N PHE A 388 16.55 -6.81 -12.02
CA PHE A 388 16.33 -6.02 -13.23
C PHE A 388 14.90 -6.11 -13.77
N SER A 389 14.31 -7.30 -13.85
CA SER A 389 12.93 -7.49 -14.33
C SER A 389 11.90 -6.79 -13.43
N MET A 390 12.08 -6.89 -12.11
CA MET A 390 11.25 -6.16 -11.15
C MET A 390 11.42 -4.63 -11.31
N GLN A 391 12.65 -4.16 -11.43
CA GLN A 391 12.94 -2.73 -11.63
C GLN A 391 12.36 -2.20 -12.96
N LEU A 392 12.46 -2.98 -14.04
CA LEU A 392 11.90 -2.66 -15.35
C LEU A 392 10.37 -2.53 -15.28
N ARG A 393 9.69 -3.49 -14.66
CA ARG A 393 8.24 -3.43 -14.46
C ARG A 393 7.81 -2.23 -13.63
N ALA A 394 8.56 -1.90 -12.58
CA ALA A 394 8.30 -0.72 -11.77
C ALA A 394 8.42 0.57 -12.60
N LYS A 395 9.49 0.72 -13.40
CA LYS A 395 9.68 1.89 -14.28
C LYS A 395 8.62 1.99 -15.39
N GLN A 396 8.22 0.86 -15.97
CA GLN A 396 7.12 0.81 -16.94
C GLN A 396 5.79 1.21 -16.29
N ALA A 397 5.53 0.80 -15.05
CA ALA A 397 4.33 1.22 -14.31
C ALA A 397 4.33 2.75 -14.05
N GLU A 398 5.48 3.29 -13.63
CA GLU A 398 5.68 4.73 -13.43
C GLU A 398 5.41 5.52 -14.74
N GLN A 399 5.95 5.05 -15.87
CA GLN A 399 5.74 5.68 -17.18
C GLN A 399 4.26 5.69 -17.59
N ARG A 400 3.52 4.60 -17.33
CA ARG A 400 2.07 4.55 -17.58
C ARG A 400 1.32 5.56 -16.73
N ASP A 401 1.72 5.74 -15.46
CA ASP A 401 1.08 6.72 -14.60
C ASP A 401 1.32 8.16 -15.05
N VAL A 402 2.56 8.51 -15.35
CA VAL A 402 2.92 9.82 -15.91
C VAL A 402 2.13 10.10 -17.20
N SER A 403 2.01 9.11 -18.08
CA SER A 403 1.22 9.23 -19.31
C SER A 403 -0.26 9.47 -19.04
N ARG A 404 -0.85 8.83 -18.02
CA ARG A 404 -2.23 9.10 -17.58
C ARG A 404 -2.39 10.52 -17.04
N ARG A 405 -1.44 11.02 -16.25
CA ARG A 405 -1.47 12.40 -15.72
C ARG A 405 -1.38 13.43 -16.84
N ILE A 406 -0.51 13.21 -17.83
CA ILE A 406 -0.41 14.06 -19.03
C ILE A 406 -1.77 14.09 -19.75
N ALA A 407 -2.39 12.93 -19.98
CA ALA A 407 -3.71 12.85 -20.61
C ALA A 407 -4.79 13.59 -19.80
N ALA A 408 -4.80 13.45 -18.48
CA ALA A 408 -5.74 14.15 -17.60
C ALA A 408 -5.56 15.68 -17.64
N ILE A 409 -4.31 16.18 -17.68
CA ILE A 409 -4.05 17.62 -17.82
C ILE A 409 -4.44 18.11 -19.21
N GLN A 410 -4.18 17.34 -20.28
CA GLN A 410 -4.61 17.67 -21.63
C GLN A 410 -6.15 17.77 -21.73
N ASP A 411 -6.86 16.81 -21.14
CA ASP A 411 -8.32 16.80 -21.04
C ASP A 411 -8.84 18.03 -20.27
N ALA A 412 -8.18 18.41 -19.17
CA ALA A 412 -8.49 19.61 -18.41
C ALA A 412 -8.25 20.90 -19.24
N LEU A 413 -7.15 20.97 -19.98
CA LEU A 413 -6.82 22.11 -20.86
C LEU A 413 -7.79 22.26 -22.03
N ILE A 414 -8.33 21.15 -22.55
CA ILE A 414 -9.30 21.12 -23.66
C ILE A 414 -10.74 21.29 -23.15
N GLY A 415 -10.96 21.23 -21.83
CA GLY A 415 -12.28 21.23 -21.22
C GLY A 415 -13.06 19.91 -21.44
N ARG A 416 -12.43 18.89 -22.05
CA ARG A 416 -12.96 17.54 -22.20
C ARG A 416 -12.62 16.73 -20.97
N THR A 417 -13.25 17.08 -19.87
CA THR A 417 -13.13 16.29 -18.65
C THR A 417 -13.91 14.98 -18.84
N THR A 418 -13.21 13.88 -19.16
CA THR A 418 -13.68 12.49 -19.00
C THR A 418 -13.80 12.18 -17.50
N PHE A 419 -14.59 13.00 -16.82
CA PHE A 419 -14.63 12.95 -15.37
C PHE A 419 -15.64 11.92 -14.92
N ASP A 420 -15.15 11.05 -14.06
CA ASP A 420 -15.94 10.28 -13.14
C ASP A 420 -17.09 11.16 -12.57
N PRO A 421 -18.36 10.79 -12.83
CA PRO A 421 -19.51 11.57 -12.39
C PRO A 421 -19.56 11.71 -10.87
N GLU A 422 -18.97 10.77 -10.11
CA GLU A 422 -18.89 10.82 -8.65
C GLU A 422 -17.94 11.93 -8.19
N VAL A 423 -16.75 11.99 -8.81
CA VAL A 423 -15.78 13.06 -8.51
C VAL A 423 -16.41 14.42 -8.82
N ARG A 424 -17.15 14.57 -9.92
CA ARG A 424 -17.88 15.82 -10.22
C ARG A 424 -18.92 16.19 -9.17
N ARG A 425 -19.66 15.21 -8.63
CA ARG A 425 -20.63 15.46 -7.55
C ARG A 425 -19.94 15.98 -6.29
N ILE A 426 -18.87 15.33 -5.87
CA ILE A 426 -18.07 15.75 -4.71
C ILE A 426 -17.49 17.15 -4.96
N GLN A 427 -16.92 17.40 -6.13
CA GLN A 427 -16.38 18.71 -6.50
C GLN A 427 -17.43 19.82 -6.46
N ALA A 428 -18.62 19.56 -6.99
CA ALA A 428 -19.71 20.52 -6.96
C ALA A 428 -20.18 20.80 -5.53
N ALA A 429 -20.25 19.77 -4.68
CA ALA A 429 -20.60 19.91 -3.27
C ALA A 429 -19.52 20.67 -2.48
N ALA A 430 -18.23 20.34 -2.70
CA ALA A 430 -17.10 21.01 -2.09
C ALA A 430 -17.03 22.49 -2.46
N LYS A 431 -17.24 22.82 -3.75
CA LYS A 431 -17.29 24.20 -4.23
C LYS A 431 -18.42 24.99 -3.55
N ARG A 432 -19.61 24.40 -3.44
CA ARG A 432 -20.74 25.04 -2.74
C ARG A 432 -20.43 25.29 -1.25
N LEU A 433 -19.77 24.35 -0.59
CA LEU A 433 -19.34 24.51 0.80
C LEU A 433 -18.33 25.66 0.93
N GLN A 434 -17.32 25.72 0.05
CA GLN A 434 -16.33 26.80 0.04
C GLN A 434 -16.96 28.18 -0.22
N GLU A 435 -17.92 28.27 -1.15
CA GLU A 435 -18.67 29.51 -1.43
C GLU A 435 -19.48 29.94 -0.20
N ALA A 436 -20.14 29.00 0.49
CA ALA A 436 -20.89 29.27 1.72
C ALA A 436 -19.97 29.71 2.88
N ASP A 437 -18.84 29.04 3.08
CA ASP A 437 -17.82 29.41 4.08
C ASP A 437 -17.29 30.83 3.84
N SER A 438 -16.93 31.14 2.59
CA SER A 438 -16.46 32.47 2.20
C SER A 438 -17.52 33.55 2.47
N ARG A 439 -18.80 33.24 2.20
CA ARG A 439 -19.92 34.15 2.46
C ARG A 439 -20.12 34.41 3.94
N VAL A 440 -20.04 33.37 4.79
CA VAL A 440 -20.12 33.51 6.26
C VAL A 440 -18.97 34.38 6.76
N GLN A 441 -17.74 34.13 6.33
CA GLN A 441 -16.57 34.93 6.72
C GLN A 441 -16.71 36.41 6.30
N GLN A 442 -17.17 36.67 5.08
CA GLN A 442 -17.41 38.04 4.60
C GLN A 442 -18.45 38.78 5.45
N LEU A 443 -19.57 38.14 5.79
CA LEU A 443 -20.61 38.74 6.63
C LEU A 443 -20.15 38.96 8.07
N GLU A 444 -19.36 38.04 8.62
CA GLU A 444 -18.75 38.19 9.94
C GLU A 444 -17.77 39.38 9.99
N MET A 445 -16.93 39.54 8.96
CA MET A 445 -16.06 40.71 8.84
C MET A 445 -16.85 42.02 8.73
N GLN A 446 -17.95 42.05 7.97
CA GLN A 446 -18.83 43.22 7.88
C GLN A 446 -19.52 43.56 9.22
N LEU A 447 -19.97 42.54 9.95
CA LEU A 447 -20.54 42.70 11.30
C LEU A 447 -19.51 43.18 12.31
N ALA A 448 -18.27 42.70 12.23
CA ALA A 448 -17.18 43.19 13.08
C ALA A 448 -16.87 44.67 12.79
N GLY A 449 -16.83 45.07 11.52
CA GLY A 449 -16.61 46.47 11.10
C GLY A 449 -17.73 47.42 11.56
N THR A 450 -18.99 47.00 11.46
CA THR A 450 -20.13 47.83 11.93
C THR A 450 -20.17 47.99 13.44
N ARG A 451 -19.83 46.95 14.22
CA ARG A 451 -19.72 47.04 15.68
C ARG A 451 -18.61 47.99 16.14
N SER A 452 -17.48 48.00 15.43
CA SER A 452 -16.37 48.91 15.76
C SER A 452 -16.73 50.38 15.60
N ASN A 453 -17.56 50.74 14.61
CA ASN A 453 -17.96 52.12 14.37
C ASN A 453 -18.98 52.67 15.37
N ILE A 454 -19.75 51.80 16.04
CA ILE A 454 -20.75 52.22 17.02
C ILE A 454 -20.11 52.61 18.37
N VAL A 455 -18.95 52.02 18.71
CA VAL A 455 -18.27 52.28 19.99
C VAL A 455 -17.57 53.65 20.01
N THR A 456 -17.09 54.13 18.86
CA THR A 456 -16.37 55.42 18.76
C THR A 456 -17.25 56.66 18.82
N VAL A 457 -18.56 56.54 18.59
CA VAL A 457 -19.48 57.69 18.58
C VAL A 457 -19.95 58.09 19.99
N ASN A 458 -19.77 57.22 20.99
CA ASN A 458 -20.21 57.49 22.37
C ASN A 458 -19.08 57.94 23.33
N SER A 459 -17.87 58.18 22.81
CA SER A 459 -16.76 58.77 23.56
C SER A 459 -16.58 60.23 23.15
N GLU A 460 -17.57 61.06 23.44
CA GLU A 460 -17.42 62.52 23.44
C GLU A 460 -16.83 62.91 24.81
N PRO A 461 -15.70 63.64 24.87
CA PRO A 461 -15.07 63.99 26.13
C PRO A 461 -15.86 65.11 26.82
N ASP A 462 -16.32 64.84 28.05
CA ASP A 462 -16.74 65.85 29.03
C ASP A 462 -15.54 66.74 29.46
#